data_AF-M1BM82-F1
#
_entry.id   AF-M1BM82-F1
#
_cell.length_a   1.000
_cell.length_b   1.000
_cell.length_c   1.000
_cell.angle_alpha   90.00
_cell.angle_beta   90.00
_cell.angle_gamma   90.00
#
_symmetry.space_group_name_H-M   'P 1'
#
loop_
_entity.id
_entity.type
_entity.pdbx_description
1 polymer ?
#
loop_
_entity_poly.entity_id
_entity_poly.type
_entity_poly.pdbx_seq_one_letter_code
_entity_poly.pdbx_strand_id
1 'polypeptide(L)'
;MGSDEGMSCSTSIPIDSSNLGFKLLKKHGWREGTGLGIAEQGRLEPVPAYIKKNKRGLGAERPKKAAVHPKSPGHFSDRKILKDGDKESMTERSKTLTG
;
A
#
# COMPACT_ATOMS: atom_id res chain seq x y z
N MET A 1 -8.74 -7.81 -4.84
CA MET A 1 -7.68 -7.00 -5.45
C MET A 1 -8.19 -5.57 -5.48
N GLY A 2 -7.78 -4.73 -4.52
CA GLY A 2 -8.17 -3.33 -4.44
C GLY A 2 -7.09 -2.49 -5.12
N SER A 3 -7.47 -1.80 -6.17
CA SER A 3 -6.66 -0.87 -6.95
C SER A 3 -6.29 0.33 -6.07
N ASP A 4 -5.02 0.41 -5.67
CA ASP A 4 -4.40 1.61 -5.09
C ASP A 4 -4.11 2.59 -6.25
N GLU A 5 -5.18 3.09 -6.88
CA GLU A 5 -5.13 4.15 -7.88
C GLU A 5 -4.97 5.49 -7.13
N GLY A 6 -3.80 5.67 -6.52
CA GLY A 6 -3.37 6.97 -6.05
C GLY A 6 -3.30 7.92 -7.25
N MET A 7 -3.98 9.06 -7.17
CA MET A 7 -3.94 10.12 -8.19
C MET A 7 -2.49 10.42 -8.57
N SER A 8 -2.05 9.85 -9.69
CA SER A 8 -0.71 10.06 -10.22
C SER A 8 -0.73 11.38 -10.97
N CYS A 9 -0.26 12.45 -10.32
CA CYS A 9 0.19 13.62 -11.06
C CYS A 9 1.28 13.14 -12.02
N SER A 10 0.95 13.09 -13.31
CA SER A 10 1.80 12.49 -14.33
C SER A 10 2.99 13.41 -14.56
N THR A 11 4.21 12.95 -14.26
CA THR A 11 5.43 13.74 -14.47
C THR A 11 5.65 14.07 -15.95
N SER A 12 5.11 13.27 -16.85
CA SER A 12 5.24 13.45 -18.30
C SER A 12 4.24 14.41 -18.93
N ILE A 13 3.27 14.95 -18.17
CA ILE A 13 2.25 15.85 -18.69
C ILE A 13 2.58 17.29 -18.29
N PRO A 14 2.82 18.20 -19.26
CA PRO A 14 3.04 19.61 -18.97
C PRO A 14 1.86 20.26 -18.22
N ILE A 15 2.14 21.33 -17.48
CA ILE A 15 1.11 22.10 -16.79
C ILE A 15 0.19 22.76 -17.83
N ASP A 16 -1.11 22.55 -17.71
CA ASP A 16 -2.09 23.09 -18.64
C ASP A 16 -2.14 24.63 -18.63
N SER A 17 -2.41 25.22 -19.79
CA SER A 17 -2.46 26.68 -19.99
C SER A 17 -3.59 27.37 -19.22
N SER A 18 -4.66 26.65 -18.86
CA SER A 18 -5.74 27.19 -18.04
C SER A 18 -5.32 27.42 -16.58
N ASN A 19 -4.29 26.70 -16.11
CA ASN A 19 -3.78 26.76 -14.75
C ASN A 19 -3.27 28.17 -14.41
N LEU A 20 -3.67 28.68 -13.25
CA LEU A 20 -3.26 30.02 -12.81
C LEU A 20 -1.74 30.14 -12.65
N GLY A 21 -1.08 29.11 -12.12
CA GLY A 21 0.37 29.06 -11.97
C GLY A 21 1.09 29.14 -13.33
N PHE A 22 0.58 28.45 -14.35
CA PHE A 22 1.13 28.54 -15.71
C PHE A 22 1.09 29.98 -16.23
N LYS A 23 -0.06 30.65 -16.10
CA LYS A 23 -0.24 32.05 -16.54
C LYS A 23 0.71 33.00 -15.79
N LEU A 24 0.88 32.81 -14.49
CA LEU A 24 1.78 33.60 -13.67
C LEU A 24 3.24 33.42 -14.10
N LEU A 25 3.69 32.17 -14.29
CA LEU A 25 5.04 31.87 -14.75
C LEU A 25 5.33 32.58 -16.09
N LYS A 26 4.43 32.44 -17.07
CA LYS A 26 4.55 33.10 -18.37
C LYS A 26 4.62 34.62 -18.25
N LYS A 27 3.77 35.22 -17.39
CA LYS A 27 3.75 36.67 -17.14
C LYS A 27 5.07 37.17 -16.55
N HIS A 28 5.73 36.35 -15.73
CA HIS A 28 7.03 36.67 -15.13
C HIS A 28 8.23 36.26 -15.99
N GLY A 29 8.01 35.97 -17.28
CA GLY A 29 9.08 35.73 -18.25
C GLY A 29 9.58 34.29 -18.32
N TRP A 30 8.96 33.35 -17.59
CA TRP A 30 9.26 31.93 -17.78
C TRP A 30 8.75 31.44 -19.14
N ARG A 31 9.52 30.56 -19.78
CA ARG A 31 9.21 29.96 -21.08
C ARG A 31 8.83 28.50 -20.89
N GLU A 32 7.84 28.06 -21.64
CA GLU A 32 7.39 26.68 -21.57
C GLU A 32 8.50 25.75 -22.10
N GLY A 33 8.69 24.61 -21.43
CA GLY A 33 9.75 23.66 -21.75
C GLY A 33 11.15 24.04 -21.25
N THR A 34 11.31 25.16 -20.52
CA THR A 34 12.61 25.58 -19.98
C THR A 34 12.67 25.49 -18.47
N GLY A 35 13.88 25.29 -17.95
CA GLY A 35 14.14 25.30 -16.51
C GLY A 35 13.96 26.68 -15.91
N LEU A 36 13.79 26.74 -14.60
CA LEU A 36 13.75 28.00 -13.85
C LEU A 36 15.16 28.53 -13.57
N GLY A 37 15.29 29.84 -13.39
CA GLY A 37 16.56 30.51 -13.09
C GLY A 37 17.13 31.27 -14.29
N ILE A 38 18.16 32.08 -14.03
CA ILE A 38 18.75 33.02 -14.99
C ILE A 38 19.28 32.31 -16.25
N ALA A 39 19.84 31.11 -16.09
CA ALA A 39 20.39 30.30 -17.16
C ALA A 39 19.52 29.07 -17.48
N GLU A 40 18.23 29.11 -17.13
CA GLU A 40 17.30 27.99 -17.30
C GLU A 40 17.78 26.69 -16.61
N GLN A 41 18.60 26.82 -15.55
CA GLN A 41 19.33 25.70 -14.93
C GLN A 41 18.48 24.81 -14.01
N GLY A 42 17.26 25.23 -13.70
CA GLY A 42 16.33 24.47 -12.88
C GLY A 42 15.88 23.17 -13.55
N ARG A 43 15.53 22.17 -12.73
CA ARG A 43 15.01 20.89 -13.24
C ARG A 43 13.67 21.10 -13.94
N LEU A 44 13.51 20.47 -15.11
CA LEU A 44 12.23 20.42 -15.84
C LEU A 44 11.24 19.46 -15.17
N GLU A 45 11.77 18.34 -14.67
CA GLU A 45 10.98 17.27 -14.08
C GLU A 45 10.87 17.41 -12.55
N PRO A 46 9.73 17.07 -11.94
CA PRO A 46 9.60 16.97 -10.48
C PRO A 46 10.61 16.00 -9.85
N VAL A 47 10.95 16.18 -8.57
CA VAL A 47 11.74 15.18 -7.84
C VAL A 47 10.81 14.04 -7.45
N PRO A 48 11.11 12.78 -7.79
CA PRO A 48 10.29 11.66 -7.35
C PRO A 48 10.37 11.51 -5.83
N ALA A 49 9.20 11.41 -5.19
CA ALA A 49 9.09 11.13 -3.77
C ALA A 49 8.71 9.66 -3.55
N TYR A 50 9.35 9.02 -2.57
CA TYR A 50 9.05 7.64 -2.20
C TYR A 50 8.30 7.60 -0.87
N ILE A 51 7.09 7.05 -0.88
CA ILE A 51 6.31 6.85 0.34
C ILE A 51 6.86 5.62 1.08
N LYS A 52 7.34 5.83 2.30
CA LYS A 52 7.81 4.75 3.16
C LYS A 52 6.62 4.02 3.79
N LYS A 53 6.39 2.79 3.35
CA LYS A 53 5.27 1.96 3.81
C LYS A 53 5.48 1.29 5.18
N ASN A 54 6.67 1.40 5.77
CA ASN A 54 7.01 0.76 7.04
C ASN A 54 7.32 1.79 8.14
N LYS A 55 7.28 1.35 9.40
CA LYS A 55 7.55 2.20 10.58
C LYS A 55 8.98 2.07 11.12
N ARG A 56 9.89 1.37 10.43
CA ARG A 56 11.27 1.11 10.92
C ARG A 56 12.15 2.33 10.77
N GLY A 57 13.20 2.49 11.59
CA GLY A 57 14.14 3.61 11.46
C GLY A 57 14.82 3.70 10.08
N LEU A 58 15.32 4.89 9.72
CA LEU A 58 16.21 5.04 8.57
C LEU A 58 17.48 4.20 8.80
N GLY A 59 17.99 3.56 7.75
CA GLY A 59 19.16 2.66 7.85
C GLY A 59 18.87 1.27 8.42
N ALA A 60 17.65 0.98 8.86
CA ALA A 60 17.29 -0.36 9.35
C ALA A 60 17.41 -1.41 8.21
N GLU A 61 18.05 -2.55 8.50
CA GLU A 61 18.24 -3.62 7.52
C GLU A 61 16.92 -4.06 6.89
N ARG A 62 16.87 -4.29 5.57
CA ARG A 62 15.66 -4.77 4.91
C ARG A 62 15.26 -6.13 5.52
N PRO A 63 13.96 -6.37 5.81
CA PRO A 63 13.55 -7.67 6.31
C PRO A 63 13.96 -8.73 5.29
N LYS A 64 14.80 -9.68 5.70
CA LYS A 64 15.08 -10.87 4.90
C LYS A 64 13.73 -11.54 4.69
N LYS A 65 13.34 -11.76 3.43
CA LYS A 65 12.16 -12.59 3.15
C LYS A 65 12.42 -13.91 3.87
N ALA A 66 11.63 -14.21 4.90
CA ALA A 66 11.73 -15.51 5.55
C ALA A 66 11.55 -16.55 4.44
N ALA A 67 12.59 -17.34 4.19
CA ALA A 67 12.44 -18.50 3.34
C ALA A 67 11.29 -19.30 3.94
N VAL A 68 10.22 -19.48 3.15
CA VAL A 68 9.14 -20.38 3.50
C VAL A 68 9.79 -21.74 3.66
N HIS A 69 10.06 -22.16 4.90
CA HIS A 69 10.41 -23.54 5.16
C HIS A 69 9.21 -24.37 4.68
N PRO A 70 9.37 -25.26 3.68
CA PRO A 70 8.30 -26.17 3.32
C PRO A 70 8.01 -27.01 4.56
N LYS A 71 6.78 -26.92 5.08
CA LYS A 71 6.32 -27.79 6.16
C LYS A 71 6.47 -29.23 5.68
N SER A 72 7.35 -30.00 6.32
CA SER A 72 7.46 -31.43 6.10
C SER A 72 6.12 -32.10 6.46
N PRO A 73 5.51 -32.88 5.55
CA PRO A 73 4.28 -33.61 5.86
C PRO A 73 4.64 -34.84 6.69
N GLY A 74 4.08 -34.94 7.90
CA GLY A 74 3.99 -36.21 8.64
C GLY A 74 4.86 -36.32 9.89
N HIS A 75 4.31 -35.91 11.04
CA HIS A 75 4.42 -36.72 12.25
C HIS A 75 3.07 -36.69 12.96
N PHE A 76 2.24 -37.68 12.66
CA PHE A 76 1.01 -37.98 13.38
C PHE A 76 1.42 -38.69 14.68
N SER A 77 1.59 -37.94 15.76
CA SER A 77 1.65 -38.54 17.10
C SER A 77 0.26 -38.46 17.71
N ASP A 78 -0.48 -39.54 17.48
CA ASP A 78 -1.64 -39.95 18.24
C ASP A 78 -1.29 -39.96 19.74
N ARG A 79 -2.00 -39.18 20.55
CA ARG A 79 -2.08 -39.43 22.00
C ARG A 79 -3.36 -38.85 22.56
N LYS A 80 -4.39 -39.69 22.66
CA LYS A 80 -5.55 -39.49 23.53
C LYS A 80 -5.10 -39.23 24.98
N ILE A 81 -5.65 -38.20 25.60
CA ILE A 81 -5.90 -38.13 27.05
C ILE A 81 -7.36 -37.69 27.23
N LEU A 82 -8.11 -38.49 27.98
CA LEU A 82 -9.53 -38.31 28.32
C LEU A 82 -9.66 -37.63 29.70
N LYS A 83 -10.84 -37.01 29.88
CA LYS A 83 -11.56 -36.68 31.15
C LYS A 83 -11.04 -35.49 31.97
N ASP A 84 -11.86 -34.63 32.58
CA ASP A 84 -13.30 -34.57 32.93
C ASP A 84 -13.80 -33.12 32.71
N GLY A 85 -15.05 -32.84 32.33
CA GLY A 85 -16.14 -32.63 33.29
C GLY A 85 -16.82 -31.26 33.07
N ASP A 86 -18.06 -31.31 32.57
CA ASP A 86 -19.22 -30.44 32.75
C ASP A 86 -19.07 -28.90 32.76
N LYS A 87 -19.73 -28.25 31.79
CA LYS A 87 -20.95 -27.45 32.07
C LYS A 87 -21.72 -27.12 30.79
N GLU A 88 -22.99 -27.45 30.90
CA GLU A 88 -24.09 -27.20 29.97
C GLU A 88 -24.26 -25.71 29.64
N SER A 89 -24.66 -25.41 28.42
CA SER A 89 -25.70 -24.41 28.20
C SER A 89 -26.67 -24.91 27.13
N MET A 90 -27.88 -25.24 27.61
CA MET A 90 -29.06 -25.44 26.80
C MET A 90 -29.31 -24.22 25.91
N THR A 91 -29.65 -24.45 24.64
CA THR A 91 -30.89 -23.86 24.12
C THR A 91 -31.56 -24.93 23.28
N GLU A 92 -32.68 -25.37 23.81
CA GLU A 92 -33.53 -26.43 23.33
C GLU A 92 -34.19 -26.06 21.99
N ARG A 93 -34.41 -27.09 21.20
CA ARG A 93 -35.01 -27.13 19.87
C ARG A 93 -36.53 -27.02 19.96
N SER A 94 -37.16 -26.51 18.90
CA SER A 94 -38.45 -27.02 18.41
C SER A 94 -38.52 -26.80 16.90
N LYS A 95 -38.33 -27.85 16.08
CA LYS A 95 -39.26 -28.91 15.60
C LYS A 95 -39.94 -28.53 14.25
N THR A 96 -39.49 -29.13 13.14
CA THR A 96 -40.15 -30.18 12.28
C THR A 96 -41.28 -29.64 11.37
N LEU A 97 -41.19 -29.71 10.02
CA LEU A 97 -41.37 -30.84 9.07
C LEU A 97 -42.82 -30.99 8.55
N THR A 98 -42.96 -30.94 7.21
CA THR A 98 -44.01 -31.52 6.33
C THR A 98 -45.43 -30.96 6.34
N GLY A 99 -45.94 -30.70 5.11
CA GLY A 99 -47.35 -30.50 4.77
C GLY A 99 -47.52 -29.61 3.55
#